data_AF-A0A0F0GYI9-F1
#
_entry.id   AF-A0A0F0GYI9-F1
#
_cell.length_a   1.000
_cell.length_b   1.000
_cell.length_c   1.000
_cell.angle_alpha   90.00
_cell.angle_beta   90.00
_cell.angle_gamma   90.00
#
_symmetry.space_group_name_H-M   'P 1'
#
loop_
_entity.id
_entity.type
_entity.pdbx_description
1 polymer ?
#
loop_
_entity_poly.entity_id
_entity_poly.type
_entity_poly.pdbx_seq_one_letter_code
_entity_poly.pdbx_strand_id
1 'polypeptide(L)'
;AAESKVMRGRYGALLDDTSLWDIPPGKRATPGTDNAHLRAQAIIALTETGRLAEARRLADAVTVGGAHGSWEWNEFLYARGLLRIASDEFDDALADLLECGRRQSAREVESPI
;
A
#
# COMPACT_ATOMS: atom_id res chain seq x y z
N ALA A 1 -13.38 8.68 -2.54
CA ALA A 1 -12.62 7.55 -1.96
C ALA A 1 -11.13 7.86 -1.99
N ALA A 2 -10.31 7.21 -1.14
CA ALA A 2 -8.87 7.44 -1.06
C ALA A 2 -8.14 7.19 -2.39
N GLU A 3 -8.45 6.08 -3.06
CA GLU A 3 -7.92 5.74 -4.39
C GLU A 3 -8.12 6.85 -5.41
N SER A 4 -9.34 7.39 -5.51
CA SER A 4 -9.61 8.50 -6.42
C SER A 4 -8.80 9.77 -6.09
N LYS A 5 -8.36 9.97 -4.84
CA LYS A 5 -7.48 11.11 -4.49
C LYS A 5 -6.06 10.85 -5.00
N VAL A 6 -5.53 9.65 -4.80
CA VAL A 6 -4.20 9.24 -5.29
C VAL A 6 -4.14 9.26 -6.81
N MET A 7 -5.11 8.66 -7.50
CA MET A 7 -5.18 8.65 -8.98
C MET A 7 -5.28 10.05 -9.60
N ARG A 8 -5.68 11.06 -8.81
CA ARG A 8 -5.79 12.47 -9.24
C ARG A 8 -4.64 13.34 -8.70
N GLY A 9 -3.60 12.74 -8.11
CA GLY A 9 -2.48 13.46 -7.51
C GLY A 9 -2.82 14.33 -6.30
N ARG A 10 -3.99 14.13 -5.68
CA ARG A 10 -4.44 14.93 -4.52
C ARG A 10 -3.94 14.33 -3.21
N TYR A 11 -2.62 14.20 -3.10
CA TYR A 11 -1.97 13.52 -1.96
C TYR A 11 -2.19 14.26 -0.64
N GLY A 12 -2.05 15.59 -0.61
CA GLY A 12 -2.27 16.40 0.61
C GLY A 12 -3.66 16.16 1.23
N ALA A 13 -4.71 16.22 0.42
CA ALA A 13 -6.08 15.99 0.88
C ALA A 13 -6.37 14.55 1.35
N LEU A 14 -5.51 13.57 1.05
CA LEU A 14 -5.56 12.24 1.64
C LEU A 14 -4.82 12.21 2.98
N LEU A 15 -3.68 12.90 3.06
CA LEU A 15 -2.80 12.91 4.24
C LEU A 15 -3.32 13.80 5.38
N ASP A 16 -4.20 14.75 5.09
CA ASP A 16 -4.82 15.64 6.09
C ASP A 16 -5.73 14.88 7.08
N ASP A 17 -6.26 13.72 6.70
CA ASP A 17 -7.05 12.85 7.57
C ASP A 17 -6.29 11.56 7.89
N THR A 18 -5.45 11.64 8.93
CA THR A 18 -4.59 10.53 9.38
C THR A 18 -5.38 9.41 10.04
N SER A 19 -6.61 9.67 10.50
CA SER A 19 -7.45 8.68 11.20
C SER A 19 -7.80 7.46 10.33
N LEU A 20 -7.67 7.61 9.02
CA LEU A 20 -8.02 6.60 8.02
C LEU A 20 -6.90 5.57 7.77
N TRP A 21 -5.65 5.89 8.12
CA TRP A 21 -4.51 5.06 7.77
C TRP A 21 -3.43 4.94 8.85
N ASP A 22 -3.42 5.82 9.86
CA ASP A 22 -2.47 5.76 10.97
C ASP A 22 -2.69 4.52 11.86
N ILE A 23 -1.62 4.06 12.50
CA ILE A 23 -1.64 2.90 13.38
C ILE A 23 -1.23 3.39 14.78
N PRO A 24 -2.10 3.24 15.80
CA PRO A 24 -1.73 3.55 17.17
C PRO A 24 -0.47 2.79 17.57
N PRO A 25 0.46 3.42 18.30
CA PRO A 25 1.70 2.78 18.73
C PRO A 25 1.43 1.41 19.39
N GLY A 26 2.16 0.37 18.95
CA GLY A 26 2.06 -0.98 19.53
C GLY A 26 1.02 -1.91 18.89
N LYS A 27 0.22 -1.45 17.92
CA LYS A 27 -0.62 -2.35 17.10
C LYS A 27 0.10 -2.72 15.79
N ARG A 28 -0.05 -3.97 15.36
CA ARG A 28 0.25 -4.39 13.99
C ARG A 28 -1.06 -4.68 13.29
N ALA A 29 -1.13 -4.33 12.02
CA ALA A 29 -2.35 -4.51 11.27
C ALA A 29 -2.28 -5.71 10.33
N THR A 30 -3.44 -6.30 10.09
CA THR A 30 -3.58 -7.52 9.29
C THR A 30 -4.28 -7.19 7.96
N PRO A 31 -3.67 -7.53 6.81
CA PRO A 31 -4.33 -7.45 5.51
C PRO A 31 -5.67 -8.21 5.48
N GLY A 32 -6.73 -7.56 4.99
CA GLY A 32 -8.09 -8.12 4.85
C GLY A 32 -9.07 -7.75 5.98
N THR A 33 -8.61 -7.25 7.13
CA THR A 33 -9.48 -6.84 8.26
C THR A 33 -9.35 -5.37 8.63
N ASP A 34 -8.20 -4.74 8.38
CA ASP A 34 -7.88 -3.40 8.89
C ASP A 34 -7.48 -2.40 7.78
N ASN A 35 -8.35 -2.09 6.81
CA ASN A 35 -8.12 -0.98 5.86
C ASN A 35 -6.79 -1.03 5.08
N ALA A 36 -6.33 -2.22 4.66
CA ALA A 36 -5.08 -2.38 3.91
C ALA A 36 -5.05 -1.56 2.60
N HIS A 37 -6.19 -1.42 1.93
CA HIS A 37 -6.40 -0.50 0.82
C HIS A 37 -6.02 0.95 1.18
N LEU A 38 -6.61 1.52 2.25
CA LEU A 38 -6.33 2.90 2.67
C LEU A 38 -4.86 3.10 3.04
N ARG A 39 -4.21 2.09 3.61
CA ARG A 39 -2.78 2.14 3.91
C ARG A 39 -1.91 2.10 2.66
N ALA A 40 -2.24 1.26 1.68
CA ALA A 40 -1.54 1.26 0.40
C ALA A 40 -1.64 2.65 -0.27
N GLN A 41 -2.83 3.25 -0.27
CA GLN A 41 -3.06 4.61 -0.80
C GLN A 41 -2.27 5.68 -0.03
N ALA A 42 -2.17 5.56 1.30
CA ALA A 42 -1.37 6.47 2.12
C ALA A 42 0.15 6.30 1.89
N ILE A 43 0.64 5.06 1.75
CA ILE A 43 2.05 4.78 1.40
C ILE A 43 2.41 5.44 0.06
N ILE A 44 1.54 5.32 -0.94
CA ILE A 44 1.74 5.97 -2.25
C ILE A 44 1.79 7.49 -2.06
N ALA A 45 0.80 8.09 -1.38
CA ALA A 45 0.76 9.53 -1.18
C ALA A 45 1.97 10.08 -0.38
N LEU A 46 2.44 9.36 0.64
CA LEU A 46 3.64 9.72 1.40
C LEU A 46 4.90 9.61 0.53
N THR A 47 5.01 8.56 -0.27
CA THR A 47 6.13 8.35 -1.22
C THR A 47 6.19 9.49 -2.24
N GLU A 48 5.07 9.79 -2.88
CA GLU A 48 4.95 10.82 -3.91
C GLU A 48 5.20 12.24 -3.37
N THR A 49 5.01 12.44 -2.06
CA THR A 49 5.30 13.73 -1.39
C THR A 49 6.68 13.76 -0.71
N GLY A 50 7.53 12.75 -0.94
CA GLY A 50 8.90 12.67 -0.39
C GLY A 50 8.97 12.35 1.11
N ARG A 51 7.85 12.00 1.74
CA ARG A 51 7.76 11.67 3.19
C ARG A 51 8.15 10.21 3.44
N LEU A 52 9.32 9.80 2.95
CA LEU A 52 9.74 8.38 2.86
C LEU A 52 9.84 7.69 4.23
N ALA A 53 10.31 8.38 5.26
CA ALA A 53 10.41 7.81 6.60
C ALA A 53 9.03 7.44 7.19
N GLU A 54 8.00 8.23 6.89
CA GLU A 54 6.64 7.96 7.35
C GLU A 54 6.01 6.83 6.54
N ALA A 55 6.23 6.82 5.23
CA ALA A 55 5.84 5.73 4.35
C ALA A 55 6.45 4.40 4.80
N ARG A 56 7.73 4.40 5.20
CA ARG A 56 8.43 3.23 5.74
C ARG A 56 7.81 2.72 7.03
N ARG A 57 7.60 3.59 8.02
CA ARG A 57 6.94 3.21 9.29
C ARG A 57 5.58 2.59 9.04
N LEU A 58 4.81 3.14 8.11
CA LEU A 58 3.49 2.62 7.76
C LEU A 58 3.57 1.25 7.06
N ALA A 59 4.53 1.07 6.15
CA ALA A 59 4.76 -0.20 5.47
C ALA A 59 5.22 -1.31 6.43
N ASP A 60 6.12 -1.00 7.38
CA ASP A 60 6.68 -1.95 8.34
C ASP A 60 5.64 -2.42 9.38
N ALA A 61 4.60 -1.61 9.62
CA ALA A 61 3.52 -1.92 10.55
C ALA A 61 2.45 -2.86 9.95
N VAL A 62 2.52 -3.14 8.64
CA VAL A 62 1.67 -4.14 7.98
C VAL A 62 2.29 -5.53 8.16
N THR A 63 1.56 -6.43 8.83
CA THR A 63 2.06 -7.76 9.14
C THR A 63 2.02 -8.66 7.91
N VAL A 64 3.15 -9.31 7.60
CA VAL A 64 3.29 -10.34 6.55
C VAL A 64 2.56 -11.66 6.91
N GLY A 65 1.55 -11.64 7.78
CA GLY A 65 0.82 -12.84 8.23
C GLY A 65 -0.70 -12.74 8.07
N GLY A 66 -1.21 -11.67 7.46
CA GLY A 66 -2.64 -11.57 7.15
C GLY A 66 -3.07 -12.43 5.98
N ALA A 67 -4.36 -12.43 5.66
CA ALA A 67 -4.91 -13.24 4.58
C ALA A 67 -4.27 -12.84 3.24
N HIS A 68 -3.19 -13.52 2.88
CA HIS A 68 -2.45 -13.39 1.63
C HIS A 68 -3.29 -13.84 0.41
N GLY A 69 -4.57 -14.16 0.57
CA GLY A 69 -5.50 -14.37 -0.55
C GLY A 69 -6.26 -13.10 -0.96
N SER A 70 -6.14 -12.02 -0.20
CA SER A 70 -6.93 -10.80 -0.41
C SER A 70 -6.33 -9.90 -1.48
N TRP A 71 -7.18 -9.18 -2.23
CA TRP A 71 -6.72 -8.30 -3.31
C TRP A 71 -5.98 -7.07 -2.78
N GLU A 72 -6.31 -6.65 -1.57
CA GLU A 72 -5.67 -5.56 -0.84
C GLU A 72 -4.18 -5.86 -0.58
N TRP A 73 -3.79 -7.13 -0.55
CA TRP A 73 -2.37 -7.50 -0.47
C TRP A 73 -1.62 -7.17 -1.76
N ASN A 74 -2.24 -7.35 -2.93
CA ASN A 74 -1.61 -7.00 -4.21
C ASN A 74 -1.38 -5.49 -4.29
N GLU A 75 -2.35 -4.71 -3.83
CA GLU A 75 -2.25 -3.25 -3.77
C GLU A 75 -1.16 -2.79 -2.78
N PHE A 76 -1.05 -3.45 -1.63
CA PHE A 76 0.03 -3.18 -0.68
C PHE A 76 1.41 -3.48 -1.27
N LEU A 77 1.59 -4.62 -1.96
CA LEU A 77 2.86 -4.96 -2.61
C LEU A 77 3.26 -3.91 -3.65
N TYR A 78 2.29 -3.42 -4.44
CA TYR A 78 2.53 -2.32 -5.37
C TYR A 78 3.01 -1.05 -4.65
N ALA A 79 2.28 -0.61 -3.62
CA ALA A 79 2.64 0.59 -2.85
C ALA A 79 4.02 0.48 -2.19
N ARG A 80 4.36 -0.69 -1.61
CA ARG A 80 5.68 -0.93 -1.00
C ARG A 80 6.79 -0.97 -2.06
N GLY A 81 6.52 -1.53 -3.24
CA GLY A 81 7.44 -1.48 -4.38
C GLY A 81 7.78 -0.05 -4.80
N LEU A 82 6.79 0.85 -4.89
CA LEU A 82 7.03 2.27 -5.20
C LEU A 82 7.88 2.98 -4.13
N LEU A 83 7.58 2.74 -2.85
CA LEU A 83 8.40 3.26 -1.74
C LEU A 83 9.86 2.79 -1.85
N ARG A 84 10.07 1.51 -2.17
CA ARG A 84 11.40 0.92 -2.32
C ARG A 84 12.17 1.52 -3.49
N ILE A 85 11.50 1.75 -4.63
CA ILE A 85 12.10 2.50 -5.76
C ILE A 85 12.54 3.90 -5.31
N ALA A 86 11.66 4.63 -4.61
CA ALA A 86 11.97 5.96 -4.11
C ALA A 86 13.06 5.98 -3.01
N SER A 87 13.39 4.81 -2.45
CA SER A 87 14.45 4.62 -1.45
C SER A 87 15.71 3.95 -2.02
N ASP A 88 15.81 3.81 -3.35
CA ASP A 88 16.91 3.11 -4.05
C ASP A 88 17.08 1.62 -3.65
N GLU A 89 16.02 0.98 -3.14
CA GLU A 89 15.97 -0.45 -2.75
C GLU A 89 15.47 -1.30 -3.93
N PHE A 90 16.17 -1.28 -5.06
CA PHE A 90 15.65 -1.79 -6.35
C PHE A 90 15.38 -3.31 -6.39
N ASP A 91 16.24 -4.13 -5.79
CA ASP A 91 16.04 -5.60 -5.79
C ASP A 91 14.78 -5.99 -5.01
N ASP A 92 14.60 -5.38 -3.84
CA ASP A 92 13.43 -5.56 -2.99
C ASP A 92 12.16 -4.99 -3.64
N ALA A 93 12.28 -3.88 -4.38
CA ALA A 93 11.16 -3.33 -5.15
C ALA A 93 10.72 -4.29 -6.27
N LEU A 94 11.68 -4.85 -7.00
CA LEU A 94 11.40 -5.79 -8.08
C LEU A 94 10.68 -7.04 -7.56
N ALA A 95 11.13 -7.59 -6.43
CA ALA A 95 10.49 -8.74 -5.81
C ALA A 95 9.02 -8.47 -5.46
N ASP A 96 8.71 -7.29 -4.90
CA ASP A 96 7.34 -6.90 -4.57
C ASP A 96 6.47 -6.74 -5.82
N LEU A 97 6.98 -6.08 -6.86
CA LEU A 97 6.24 -5.81 -8.09
C LEU A 97 5.96 -7.08 -8.89
N LEU A 98 6.92 -8.01 -8.94
CA LEU A 98 6.73 -9.33 -9.56
C LEU A 98 5.68 -10.16 -8.84
N GLU A 99 5.72 -10.17 -7.50
CA GLU A 99 4.72 -10.88 -6.70
C GLU A 99 3.32 -10.26 -6.87
N CYS A 100 3.23 -8.93 -6.91
CA CYS A 100 1.98 -8.23 -7.23
C CYS A 100 1.44 -8.64 -8.61
N GLY A 101 2.28 -8.58 -9.64
CA GLY A 101 1.91 -8.96 -11.01
C GLY A 101 1.45 -10.41 -11.12
N ARG A 102 2.21 -11.35 -10.53
CA ARG A 102 1.84 -12.77 -10.50
C ARG A 102 0.46 -13.00 -9.89
N ARG A 103 0.15 -12.33 -8.79
CA ARG A 103 -1.14 -12.44 -8.09
C ARG A 103 -2.29 -11.75 -8.84
N GLN A 104 -2.03 -10.63 -9.48
CA GLN A 104 -3.03 -9.95 -10.32
C GLN A 104 -3.38 -10.79 -11.55
N SER A 105 -2.39 -11.42 -12.18
CA SER A 105 -2.64 -12.33 -13.31
C SER A 105 -3.35 -13.63 -12.90
N ALA A 106 -3.13 -14.10 -11.67
CA ALA A 106 -3.81 -15.27 -11.12
C ALA A 106 -5.23 -14.96 -10.60
N ARG A 107 -5.61 -13.68 -10.48
CA ARG A 107 -6.99 -13.30 -10.16
C ARG A 107 -7.86 -13.52 -11.38
N GLU A 108 -8.65 -14.58 -11.36
CA GLU A 108 -9.74 -14.84 -12.31
C GLU A 108 -10.93 -13.90 -12.05
N VAL A 109 -10.68 -12.59 -12.01
CA VAL A 109 -11.73 -11.59 -11.85
C VAL A 109 -12.21 -11.19 -13.24
N GLU A 110 -13.35 -11.73 -13.64
CA GLU A 110 -14.11 -11.17 -14.76
C GLU A 110 -14.68 -9.80 -14.35
N SER A 111 -14.37 -8.79 -15.16
CA SER A 111 -15.08 -7.51 -15.07
C SER A 111 -16.58 -7.78 -15.34
N PRO A 112 -17.49 -7.38 -14.44
CA PRO A 112 -18.93 -7.57 -14.65
C PRO A 112 -19.54 -6.58 -15.66
N ILE A 113 -18.71 -5.74 -16.27
CA ILE A 113 -19.03 -4.77 -17.32
C ILE A 113 -18.18 -5.03 -18.54
#